data_AF-A0A432QFZ1-F1
#
_entry.id   AF-A0A432QFZ1-F1
#
_cell.length_a   1.000
_cell.length_b   1.000
_cell.length_c   1.000
_cell.angle_alpha   90.00
_cell.angle_beta   90.00
_cell.angle_gamma   90.00
#
_symmetry.space_group_name_H-M   'P 1'
#
loop_
_entity.id
_entity.type
_entity.pdbx_description
1 polymer ?
#
loop_
_entity_poly.entity_id
_entity_poly.type
_entity_poly.pdbx_seq_one_letter_code
_entity_poly.pdbx_strand_id
1 'polypeptide(L)' 'MTRQKINKECPQCHGNKKIPGTCVCNSEWRGTQDGDDWNECQCEPEQPCPTCQGTGIVEVEP' A
#
# COMPACT_ATOMS: atom_id res chain seq x y z
N MET A 1 -5.83 -18.03 -33.23
CA MET A 1 -5.38 -18.45 -31.89
C MET A 1 -5.59 -17.26 -30.96
N THR A 2 -6.61 -17.28 -30.12
CA THR A 2 -6.95 -16.18 -29.21
C THR A 2 -6.08 -16.29 -27.96
N ARG A 3 -5.23 -15.30 -27.70
CA ARG A 3 -4.45 -15.20 -26.45
C ARG A 3 -5.43 -15.06 -25.28
N GLN A 4 -5.45 -16.05 -24.39
CA GLN A 4 -6.29 -16.01 -23.20
C GLN A 4 -5.49 -15.34 -22.08
N LYS A 5 -5.86 -14.11 -21.74
CA LYS A 5 -5.23 -13.38 -20.62
C LYS A 5 -5.69 -13.99 -19.30
N ILE A 6 -4.75 -14.32 -18.41
CA ILE A 6 -5.06 -14.89 -17.10
C ILE A 6 -4.95 -13.77 -16.07
N ASN A 7 -6.06 -13.49 -15.39
CA ASN A 7 -6.06 -12.55 -14.26
C ASN A 7 -5.60 -13.31 -13.01
N LYS A 8 -4.42 -12.96 -12.48
CA LYS A 8 -3.94 -13.49 -11.20
C LYS A 8 -4.10 -12.43 -10.12
N GLU A 9 -4.26 -12.88 -8.87
CA GLU A 9 -4.17 -11.98 -7.73
C GLU A 9 -2.84 -11.25 -7.73
N CYS A 10 -2.86 -9.95 -7.43
CA CYS A 10 -1.64 -9.16 -7.41
C CYS A 10 -0.74 -9.68 -6.27
N PRO A 11 0.45 -10.21 -6.57
CA PRO A 11 1.30 -10.86 -5.55
C PRO A 11 1.86 -9.86 -4.54
N GLN A 12 1.93 -8.58 -4.89
CA GLN A 12 2.51 -7.54 -4.02
C GLN A 12 1.53 -7.08 -2.94
N CYS A 13 0.24 -6.99 -3.24
CA CYS A 13 -0.78 -6.58 -2.28
C CYS A 13 -1.72 -7.72 -1.90
N HIS A 14 -1.52 -8.94 -2.41
CA HIS A 14 -2.38 -10.10 -2.19
C HIS A 14 -3.87 -9.78 -2.42
N GLY A 15 -4.17 -9.06 -3.51
CA GLY A 15 -5.54 -8.63 -3.81
C GLY A 15 -6.07 -7.42 -3.02
N ASN A 16 -5.34 -6.88 -2.02
CA ASN A 16 -5.80 -5.75 -1.20
C ASN A 16 -5.86 -4.40 -1.93
N LYS A 17 -5.40 -4.33 -3.19
CA LYS A 17 -5.41 -3.11 -4.05
C LYS A 17 -4.50 -1.98 -3.56
N LYS A 18 -4.24 -1.89 -2.27
CA LYS A 18 -3.41 -0.89 -1.61
C LYS A 18 -2.31 -1.58 -0.81
N ILE A 19 -1.22 -0.86 -0.63
CA ILE A 19 -0.17 -1.21 0.30
C ILE A 19 -0.48 -0.47 1.61
N PRO A 20 -0.60 -1.20 2.74
CA PRO A 20 -0.83 -0.57 4.02
C PRO A 20 0.34 0.37 4.33
N GLY A 21 0.00 1.56 4.79
CA GLY A 21 1.01 2.49 5.28
C GLY A 21 1.67 1.97 6.54
N THR A 22 2.92 2.37 6.77
CA THR A 22 3.69 2.03 7.97
C THR A 22 3.64 3.18 8.97
N CYS A 23 3.35 2.86 10.22
CA CYS A 23 3.46 3.80 11.33
C CYS A 23 4.76 3.54 12.10
N VAL A 24 5.60 4.55 12.20
CA VAL A 24 6.84 4.51 12.97
C VAL A 24 6.72 5.48 14.14
N CYS A 25 6.74 4.94 15.36
CA CYS A 25 6.76 5.71 16.60
C CYS A 25 8.18 5.77 17.15
N ASN A 26 8.74 6.96 17.29
CA ASN A 26 10.10 7.14 17.80
C ASN A 26 10.19 8.36 18.72
N SER A 27 10.53 8.12 19.98
CA SER A 27 10.65 9.13 21.04
C SER A 27 11.78 10.15 20.80
N GLU A 28 12.74 9.83 19.93
CA GLU A 28 13.84 10.72 19.54
C GLU A 28 13.42 11.72 18.45
N TRP A 29 12.28 11.50 17.79
CA TRP A 29 11.77 12.38 16.75
C TRP A 29 10.86 13.42 17.38
N ARG A 30 11.04 14.69 16.99
CA ARG A 30 9.99 15.66 17.25
C ARG A 30 8.79 15.22 16.41
N GLY A 31 7.80 14.65 17.10
CA GLY A 31 6.57 14.16 16.50
C GLY A 31 5.86 15.22 15.68
N THR A 32 4.78 14.82 15.00
CA THR A 32 3.91 15.80 14.34
C THR A 32 2.96 16.34 15.40
N GLN A 33 2.85 17.66 15.49
CA GLN A 33 1.90 18.30 16.39
C GLN A 33 0.49 18.08 15.82
N ASP A 34 -0.31 17.25 16.47
CA ASP A 34 -1.72 17.03 16.14
C ASP A 34 -2.57 17.70 17.22
N GLY A 35 -2.99 18.94 16.95
CA GLY A 35 -3.68 19.75 17.95
C GLY A 35 -2.77 20.17 19.12
N ASP A 36 -3.15 19.77 20.34
CA ASP A 36 -2.45 20.08 21.60
C ASP A 36 -1.50 18.93 22.05
N ASP A 37 -1.50 17.80 21.34
CA ASP A 37 -0.71 16.61 21.66
C ASP A 37 0.42 16.39 20.64
N TRP A 38 1.59 15.98 21.13
CA TRP A 38 2.73 15.63 20.27
C TRP A 38 2.64 14.17 19.88
N ASN A 39 2.26 13.91 18.63
CA ASN A 39 2.23 12.54 18.14
C ASN A 39 3.62 12.13 17.64
N GLU A 40 4.35 11.40 18.48
CA GLU A 40 5.66 10.82 18.18
C GLU A 40 5.61 9.75 17.07
N CYS A 41 4.41 9.34 16.65
CA CYS A 41 4.19 8.41 15.57
C CYS A 41 3.99 9.13 14.23
N GLN A 42 4.84 8.79 13.27
CA GLN A 42 4.69 9.18 11.87
C GLN A 42 4.08 8.02 11.09
N CYS A 43 2.83 8.18 10.66
CA CYS A 43 2.13 7.21 9.84
C CYS A 43 2.17 7.62 8.37
N GLU A 44 2.75 6.76 7.54
CA GLU A 44 2.61 6.90 6.09
C GLU A 44 1.17 6.54 5.68
N PRO A 45 0.56 7.29 4.76
CA PRO A 45 -0.76 6.96 4.26
C PRO A 45 -0.73 5.70 3.39
N GLU A 46 -1.81 4.92 3.41
CA GLU A 46 -2.00 3.79 2.49
C GLU A 46 -1.86 4.24 1.02
N GLN A 47 -1.01 3.54 0.27
CA GLN A 47 -0.74 3.87 -1.13
C GLN A 47 -1.40 2.85 -2.07
N PRO A 48 -1.90 3.26 -3.25
CA PRO A 48 -2.37 2.31 -4.24
C PRO A 48 -1.21 1.38 -4.63
N CYS A 49 -1.49 0.07 -4.73
CA CYS A 49 -0.47 -0.91 -5.06
C CYS A 49 0.06 -0.60 -6.47
N PRO A 50 1.36 -0.26 -6.65
CA PRO A 50 1.88 0.18 -7.94
C PRO A 50 1.82 -0.92 -9.00
N THR A 51 1.84 -2.18 -8.59
CA THR A 51 1.86 -3.34 -9.49
C THR A 51 0.50 -3.61 -10.14
N CYS A 52 -0.60 -3.44 -9.40
CA CYS A 52 -1.95 -3.62 -9.93
C CYS A 52 -2.71 -2.30 -10.08
N GLN A 53 -2.09 -1.17 -9.72
CA GLN A 53 -2.67 0.18 -9.77
C GLN A 53 -4.04 0.28 -9.09
N GLY A 54 -4.23 -0.42 -7.97
CA GLY A 54 -5.52 -0.44 -7.27
C GLY A 54 -6.56 -1.41 -7.81
N THR A 55 -6.25 -2.23 -8.82
CA THR A 55 -7.20 -3.23 -9.34
C THR A 55 -7.24 -4.50 -8.50
N GLY A 56 -6.13 -4.85 -7.83
CA GLY A 56 -6.00 -6.06 -7.01
C GLY A 56 -5.62 -7.31 -7.81
N ILE A 57 -5.54 -7.20 -9.14
CA ILE A 57 -5.20 -8.29 -10.06
C ILE A 57 -4.11 -7.84 -11.03
N VAL A 58 -3.33 -8.80 -11.54
CA VAL A 58 -2.37 -8.59 -12.63
C VAL A 58 -2.78 -9.46 -13.81
N GLU A 59 -2.89 -8.85 -14.98
CA GLU A 59 -3.06 -9.58 -16.24
C GLU A 59 -1.71 -10.19 -16.60
N VAL A 60 -1.60 -11.52 -16.53
CA VAL A 60 -0.45 -12.24 -17.05
C VAL A 60 -0.83 -12.87 -18.39
N GLU A 61 -0.06 -12.54 -19.43
CA GLU A 61 -0.08 -13.34 -20.65
C GLU A 61 0.62 -14.68 -20.35
N PRO A 62 0.02 -15.82 -20.75
CA PRO A 62 0.61 -17.14 -20.56
C PRO A 62 1.88 -17.34 -21.39
#